data_AF-F2N6V7-F1
#
_entry.id   AF-F2N6V7-F1
#
_cell.length_a   1.000
_cell.length_b   1.000
_cell.length_c   1.000
_cell.angle_alpha   90.00
_cell.angle_beta   90.00
_cell.angle_gamma   90.00
#
_symmetry.space_group_name_H-M   'P 1'
#
loop_
_entity.id
_entity.type
_entity.pdbx_description
1 polymer ?
#
loop_
_entity_poly.entity_id
_entity_poly.type
_entity_poly.pdbx_seq_one_letter_code
_entity_poly.pdbx_strand_id
1 'polypeptide(L)'
;MNARIHLLHVGAAPGRPRRPGRRRARRIGCSVCLVVLALLAALAVYLTVKPIDATDLPMSIGIGITRDDRGRQQPDPERERTYATPSDALRASDLLCEASFVSEPLLVRENDSQASILYFCSPDREGKMLVFAVTRMRRRDGRYAAPTEARLFSCVDTTMEKKYRYPTPEAKAGYDIEESFFDNCPDPACGLQWFGASKDPRVGEMTILGKRPDGVVSYTYKKVTYYCWYYDDLDVIGALKARSDFDFGGFTIREIMDDLDITFPGGDGASRGEGGSS
;
A
#
# COMPACT_ATOMS: atom_id res chain seq x y z
N MET A 1 3.11 -90.83 75.91
CA MET A 1 1.79 -91.02 75.25
C MET A 1 1.79 -90.27 73.94
N ASN A 2 1.36 -90.96 72.89
CA ASN A 2 1.46 -90.56 71.49
C ASN A 2 0.33 -89.62 71.06
N ALA A 3 0.63 -88.88 69.98
CA ALA A 3 -0.23 -88.55 68.84
C ALA A 3 -1.13 -87.28 68.82
N ARG A 4 -0.72 -86.32 67.97
CA ARG A 4 -1.26 -86.03 66.60
C ARG A 4 -2.59 -85.24 66.45
N ILE A 5 -2.65 -84.45 65.35
CA ILE A 5 -3.83 -83.99 64.54
C ILE A 5 -4.53 -82.69 65.02
N HIS A 6 -4.97 -81.70 64.22
CA HIS A 6 -4.79 -81.20 62.85
C HIS A 6 -5.53 -79.84 62.71
N LEU A 7 -5.03 -78.95 61.83
CA LEU A 7 -5.72 -78.07 60.85
C LEU A 7 -7.01 -77.28 61.23
N LEU A 8 -7.00 -75.94 61.00
CA LEU A 8 -7.61 -75.28 59.82
C LEU A 8 -7.46 -73.75 59.86
N HIS A 9 -7.18 -73.18 58.69
CA HIS A 9 -6.98 -71.75 58.40
C HIS A 9 -8.18 -71.26 57.56
N VAL A 10 -8.76 -70.11 57.94
CA VAL A 10 -9.76 -69.32 57.18
C VAL A 10 -9.20 -67.88 57.23
N GLY A 11 -8.94 -67.12 56.18
CA GLY A 11 -9.59 -66.98 54.88
C GLY A 11 -10.06 -65.52 54.76
N ALA A 12 -9.17 -64.60 54.38
CA ALA A 12 -9.48 -63.18 54.18
C ALA A 12 -9.55 -62.85 52.69
N ALA A 13 -10.64 -62.20 52.26
CA ALA A 13 -10.89 -61.79 50.88
C ALA A 13 -10.15 -60.47 50.53
N PRO A 14 -9.55 -60.34 49.32
CA PRO A 14 -8.89 -59.10 48.90
C PRO A 14 -9.85 -58.11 48.22
N GLY A 15 -9.77 -56.85 48.64
CA GLY A 15 -10.43 -55.70 47.99
C GLY A 15 -9.88 -55.40 46.59
N ARG A 16 -10.77 -55.03 45.66
CA ARG A 16 -10.43 -54.67 44.27
C ARG A 16 -9.80 -53.26 44.18
N PRO A 17 -8.72 -53.07 43.38
CA PRO A 17 -8.13 -51.75 43.18
C PRO A 17 -8.87 -50.94 42.07
N ARG A 18 -9.17 -49.67 42.35
CA ARG A 18 -9.66 -48.68 41.38
C ARG A 18 -8.48 -48.19 40.51
N ARG A 19 -8.55 -48.40 39.18
CA ARG A 19 -7.53 -47.93 38.20
C ARG A 19 -7.77 -46.47 37.77
N PRO A 20 -6.81 -45.53 37.93
CA PRO A 20 -6.98 -44.10 37.62
C PRO A 20 -6.53 -43.66 36.20
N GLY A 21 -6.15 -44.59 35.31
CA GLY A 21 -5.45 -44.25 34.05
C GLY A 21 -6.29 -43.88 32.82
N ARG A 22 -7.58 -44.26 32.75
CA ARG A 22 -8.37 -44.12 31.50
C ARG A 22 -8.88 -42.71 31.21
N ARG A 23 -9.00 -41.83 32.21
CA ARG A 23 -9.57 -40.47 32.02
C ARG A 23 -8.57 -39.44 31.48
N ARG A 24 -7.27 -39.59 31.74
CA ARG A 24 -6.23 -38.64 31.27
C ARG A 24 -5.89 -38.83 29.79
N ALA A 25 -5.73 -40.08 29.32
CA ALA A 25 -5.43 -40.37 27.91
C ALA A 25 -6.52 -39.86 26.95
N ARG A 26 -7.80 -39.95 27.36
CA ARG A 26 -8.95 -39.48 26.57
C ARG A 26 -9.01 -37.94 26.44
N ARG A 27 -8.56 -37.21 27.46
CA ARG A 27 -8.48 -35.73 27.43
C ARG A 27 -7.35 -35.25 26.52
N ILE A 28 -6.19 -35.88 26.59
CA ILE A 28 -5.04 -35.53 25.74
C ILE A 28 -5.37 -35.80 24.25
N GLY A 29 -6.02 -36.92 23.93
CA GLY A 29 -6.45 -37.22 22.56
C GLY A 29 -7.46 -36.21 22.00
N CYS A 30 -8.40 -35.72 22.83
CA CYS A 30 -9.35 -34.68 22.40
C CYS A 30 -8.66 -33.34 22.17
N SER A 31 -7.73 -32.94 23.04
CA SER A 31 -6.98 -31.68 22.89
C SER A 31 -6.12 -31.68 21.62
N VAL A 32 -5.44 -32.79 21.31
CA VAL A 32 -4.64 -32.92 20.08
C VAL A 32 -5.54 -32.86 18.84
N CYS A 33 -6.70 -33.54 18.84
CA CYS A 33 -7.64 -33.47 17.72
C CYS A 33 -8.17 -32.06 17.48
N LEU A 34 -8.48 -31.31 18.55
CA LEU A 34 -8.94 -29.92 18.43
C LEU A 34 -7.86 -28.99 17.87
N VAL A 35 -6.59 -29.17 18.27
CA VAL A 35 -5.47 -28.40 17.72
C VAL A 35 -5.26 -28.71 16.24
N VAL A 36 -5.32 -29.98 15.84
CA VAL A 36 -5.20 -30.37 14.42
C VAL A 36 -6.37 -29.83 13.60
N LEU A 37 -7.60 -29.91 14.10
CA LEU A 37 -8.77 -29.31 13.44
C LEU A 37 -8.65 -27.79 13.31
N ALA A 38 -8.15 -27.10 14.34
CA ALA A 38 -7.92 -25.66 14.29
C ALA A 38 -6.82 -25.29 13.28
N LEU A 39 -5.74 -26.06 13.19
CA LEU A 39 -4.69 -25.86 12.19
C LEU A 39 -5.19 -26.12 10.77
N LEU A 40 -5.99 -27.16 10.55
CA LEU A 40 -6.61 -27.46 9.25
C LEU A 40 -7.62 -26.39 8.85
N ALA A 41 -8.42 -25.88 9.80
CA ALA A 41 -9.34 -24.77 9.57
C ALA A 41 -8.57 -23.47 9.25
N ALA A 42 -7.50 -23.17 9.98
CA ALA A 42 -6.65 -22.01 9.70
C ALA A 42 -5.96 -22.12 8.33
N LEU A 43 -5.49 -23.31 7.95
CA LEU A 43 -4.92 -23.57 6.63
C LEU A 43 -5.98 -23.44 5.52
N ALA A 44 -7.20 -23.94 5.74
CA ALA A 44 -8.30 -23.79 4.78
C ALA A 44 -8.71 -22.32 4.59
N VAL A 45 -8.79 -21.53 5.66
CA VAL A 45 -9.02 -20.08 5.59
C VAL A 45 -7.86 -19.39 4.87
N TYR A 46 -6.61 -19.75 5.19
CA TYR A 46 -5.43 -19.19 4.53
C TYR A 46 -5.40 -19.49 3.01
N LEU A 47 -5.79 -20.69 2.60
CA LEU A 47 -5.82 -21.10 1.19
C LEU A 47 -7.02 -20.52 0.41
N THR A 48 -8.10 -20.14 1.09
CA THR A 48 -9.31 -19.57 0.46
C THR A 48 -9.29 -18.05 0.39
N VAL A 49 -8.51 -17.37 1.25
CA VAL A 49 -8.25 -15.92 1.15
C VAL A 49 -7.10 -15.69 0.17
N LYS A 50 -7.33 -15.98 -1.12
CA LYS A 50 -6.44 -15.51 -2.18
C LYS A 50 -6.75 -14.03 -2.45
N PRO A 51 -5.73 -13.17 -2.59
CA PRO A 51 -5.94 -11.82 -3.08
C PRO A 51 -6.64 -11.87 -4.44
N ILE A 52 -7.68 -11.04 -4.59
CA ILE A 52 -8.39 -10.80 -5.83
C ILE A 52 -7.47 -9.94 -6.71
N ASP A 53 -7.30 -10.34 -7.95
CA ASP A 53 -6.67 -9.49 -8.96
C ASP A 53 -7.55 -8.25 -9.14
N ALA A 54 -7.02 -7.10 -8.76
CA ALA A 54 -7.76 -5.84 -8.78
C ALA A 54 -7.70 -5.14 -10.14
N THR A 55 -6.96 -5.69 -11.10
CA THR A 55 -6.71 -5.05 -12.39
C THR A 55 -8.00 -4.83 -13.19
N ASP A 56 -8.97 -5.73 -13.04
CA ASP A 56 -10.28 -5.72 -13.74
C ASP A 56 -11.44 -5.19 -12.89
N LEU A 57 -11.17 -4.70 -11.67
CA LEU A 57 -12.23 -4.16 -10.83
C LEU A 57 -12.64 -2.78 -11.35
N PRO A 58 -13.95 -2.53 -11.52
CA PRO A 58 -14.42 -1.21 -11.86
C PRO A 58 -14.14 -0.27 -10.69
N MET A 59 -13.44 0.82 -11.00
CA MET A 59 -13.22 1.96 -10.15
C MET A 59 -13.95 3.15 -10.77
N SER A 60 -14.22 4.14 -9.95
CA SER A 60 -14.80 5.39 -10.37
C SER A 60 -14.10 6.48 -9.62
N ILE A 61 -13.64 7.48 -10.36
CA ILE A 61 -13.20 8.71 -9.73
C ILE A 61 -14.28 9.72 -10.04
N GLY A 62 -14.86 10.26 -8.99
CA GLY A 62 -15.61 11.50 -9.08
C GLY A 62 -14.65 12.61 -9.47
N ILE A 63 -14.24 12.68 -10.74
CA ILE A 63 -13.61 13.85 -11.31
C ILE A 63 -14.73 14.87 -11.37
N GLY A 64 -14.91 15.58 -10.26
CA GLY A 64 -15.65 16.81 -10.23
C GLY A 64 -14.92 17.77 -11.16
N ILE A 65 -15.28 17.77 -12.45
CA ILE A 65 -15.11 18.93 -13.32
C ILE A 65 -16.09 20.01 -12.84
N THR A 66 -16.06 20.34 -11.54
CA THR A 66 -16.62 21.57 -11.03
C THR A 66 -15.61 22.64 -11.32
N ARG A 67 -15.68 23.10 -12.57
CA ARG A 67 -15.31 24.46 -12.97
C ARG A 67 -16.28 25.40 -12.25
N ASP A 68 -16.12 25.54 -10.94
CA ASP A 68 -16.80 26.56 -10.14
C ASP A 68 -16.13 26.64 -8.75
N ASP A 69 -15.52 27.80 -8.53
CA ASP A 69 -15.06 28.37 -7.25
C ASP A 69 -16.16 28.39 -6.19
N ARG A 70 -16.63 27.23 -5.72
CA ARG A 70 -17.64 27.17 -4.65
C ARG A 70 -17.08 26.53 -3.40
N GLY A 71 -16.37 27.36 -2.64
CA GLY A 71 -16.56 27.36 -1.19
C GLY A 71 -15.47 26.70 -0.34
N ARG A 72 -14.27 26.44 -0.86
CA ARG A 72 -13.12 26.34 0.05
C ARG A 72 -12.83 27.75 0.52
N GLN A 73 -13.16 28.04 1.80
CA GLN A 73 -12.63 29.21 2.48
C GLN A 73 -11.11 29.15 2.34
N GLN A 74 -10.57 29.88 1.35
CA GLN A 74 -9.15 30.18 1.37
C GLN A 74 -8.91 30.88 2.71
N PRO A 75 -8.03 30.36 3.58
CA PRO A 75 -7.59 31.13 4.72
C PRO A 75 -7.08 32.46 4.17
N ASP A 76 -7.48 33.54 4.82
CA ASP A 76 -7.08 34.91 4.45
C ASP A 76 -5.56 34.94 4.18
N PRO A 77 -5.13 35.13 2.92
CA PRO A 77 -3.72 35.00 2.54
C PRO A 77 -2.83 36.07 3.19
N GLU A 78 -3.42 37.09 3.82
CA GLU A 78 -2.70 38.08 4.63
C GLU A 78 -2.46 37.63 6.09
N ARG A 79 -3.11 36.55 6.55
CA ARG A 79 -2.98 36.00 7.91
C ARG A 79 -2.37 34.60 7.97
N GLU A 80 -2.06 33.99 6.84
CA GLU A 80 -1.45 32.67 6.78
C GLU A 80 -0.03 32.70 7.36
N ARG A 81 0.23 31.90 8.39
CA ARG A 81 1.55 31.81 9.02
C ARG A 81 2.51 31.11 8.06
N THR A 82 3.63 31.77 7.74
CA THR A 82 4.65 31.21 6.85
C THR A 82 5.95 30.88 7.58
N TYR A 83 6.63 29.85 7.10
CA TYR A 83 7.80 29.23 7.70
C TYR A 83 8.99 29.31 6.76
N ALA A 84 10.20 29.30 7.32
CA ALA A 84 11.42 29.41 6.52
C ALA A 84 11.75 28.13 5.75
N THR A 85 11.32 26.97 6.24
CA THR A 85 11.58 25.67 5.62
C THR A 85 10.28 24.87 5.44
N PRO A 86 10.22 23.94 4.47
CA PRO A 86 9.09 23.04 4.31
C PRO A 86 8.86 22.17 5.55
N SER A 87 9.93 21.68 6.17
CA SER A 87 9.85 20.84 7.36
C SER A 87 9.20 21.58 8.54
N ASP A 88 9.50 22.87 8.73
CA ASP A 88 8.88 23.68 9.78
C ASP A 88 7.40 23.92 9.51
N ALA A 89 7.03 24.20 8.24
CA ALA A 89 5.65 24.33 7.82
C ALA A 89 4.85 23.03 8.05
N LEU A 90 5.45 21.90 7.72
CA LEU A 90 4.84 20.58 7.87
C LEU A 90 4.59 20.22 9.33
N ARG A 91 5.58 20.44 10.19
CA ARG A 91 5.45 20.22 11.64
C ARG A 91 4.33 21.05 12.26
N ALA A 92 4.05 22.23 11.70
CA ALA A 92 2.98 23.09 12.19
C ALA A 92 1.59 22.72 11.69
N SER A 93 1.46 21.82 10.71
CA SER A 93 0.17 21.45 10.11
C SER A 93 -0.64 20.42 10.90
N ASP A 94 -0.05 19.75 11.90
CA ASP A 94 -0.59 18.58 12.61
C ASP A 94 -1.03 17.39 11.71
N LEU A 95 -0.94 17.52 10.38
CA LEU A 95 -1.48 16.56 9.44
C LEU A 95 -0.75 15.20 9.55
N LEU A 96 0.54 15.15 9.90
CA LEU A 96 1.38 13.93 10.07
C LEU A 96 2.11 14.15 11.37
N CYS A 97 2.11 13.13 12.21
CA CYS A 97 2.96 13.12 13.37
C CYS A 97 4.43 13.02 12.92
N GLU A 98 5.32 13.78 13.56
CA GLU A 98 6.76 13.72 13.30
C GLU A 98 7.31 12.28 13.40
N ALA A 99 6.75 11.48 14.30
CA ALA A 99 7.12 10.07 14.48
C ALA A 99 6.79 9.16 13.28
N SER A 100 6.03 9.65 12.30
CA SER A 100 5.71 8.92 11.07
C SER A 100 6.74 9.16 9.96
N PHE A 101 7.59 10.18 10.05
CA PHE A 101 8.64 10.41 9.06
C PHE A 101 9.81 9.47 9.33
N VAL A 102 10.24 8.79 8.28
CA VAL A 102 11.41 7.91 8.31
C VAL A 102 12.61 8.61 7.68
N SER A 103 12.38 9.56 6.78
CA SER A 103 13.40 10.37 6.13
C SER A 103 13.20 11.87 6.36
N GLU A 104 14.30 12.62 6.22
CA GLU A 104 14.25 14.04 5.81
C GLU A 104 13.60 14.18 4.42
N PRO A 105 13.26 15.41 3.97
CA PRO A 105 12.83 15.64 2.59
C PRO A 105 13.78 14.98 1.58
N LEU A 106 13.24 14.15 0.70
CA LEU A 106 14.02 13.43 -0.31
C LEU A 106 14.08 14.19 -1.64
N LEU A 107 13.04 14.97 -1.95
CA LEU A 107 12.96 15.80 -3.14
C LEU A 107 12.06 17.00 -2.89
N VAL A 108 12.45 18.14 -3.42
CA VAL A 108 11.66 19.38 -3.40
C VAL A 108 11.52 19.86 -4.85
N ARG A 109 10.28 20.11 -5.27
CA ARG A 109 9.92 20.82 -6.50
C ARG A 109 9.22 22.09 -6.09
N GLU A 110 9.64 23.23 -6.63
CA GLU A 110 9.07 24.52 -6.25
C GLU A 110 9.02 25.49 -7.42
N ASN A 111 8.00 26.35 -7.39
CA ASN A 111 7.88 27.53 -8.23
C ASN A 111 7.65 28.75 -7.32
N ASP A 112 7.23 29.88 -7.90
CA ASP A 112 7.04 31.12 -7.13
C ASP A 112 5.88 31.05 -6.12
N SER A 113 4.92 30.16 -6.35
CA SER A 113 3.64 30.11 -5.63
C SER A 113 3.37 28.80 -4.87
N GLN A 114 4.13 27.75 -5.17
CA GLN A 114 3.89 26.39 -4.67
C GLN A 114 5.20 25.62 -4.48
N ALA A 115 5.14 24.61 -3.62
CA ALA A 115 6.16 23.59 -3.47
C ALA A 115 5.53 22.21 -3.26
N SER A 116 6.07 21.19 -3.93
CA SER A 116 5.78 19.77 -3.73
C SER A 116 7.01 19.11 -3.10
N ILE A 117 6.83 18.50 -1.93
CA ILE A 117 7.92 17.88 -1.18
C ILE A 117 7.65 16.39 -1.00
N LEU A 118 8.63 15.58 -1.39
CA LEU A 118 8.62 14.12 -1.26
C LEU A 118 9.30 13.68 0.04
N TYR A 119 8.64 12.79 0.77
CA TYR A 119 9.15 12.13 1.98
C TYR A 119 9.00 10.62 1.89
N PHE A 120 9.77 9.90 2.70
CA PHE A 120 9.53 8.49 3.01
C PHE A 120 9.02 8.34 4.44
N CYS A 121 7.89 7.67 4.60
CA CYS A 121 7.13 7.65 5.84
C CYS A 121 6.66 6.23 6.22
N SER A 122 6.36 6.06 7.50
CA SER A 122 5.62 4.95 8.09
C SER A 122 4.42 5.52 8.85
N PRO A 123 3.24 5.61 8.23
CA PRO A 123 2.06 6.21 8.85
C PRO A 123 1.66 5.50 10.15
N ASP A 124 1.83 4.18 10.18
CA ASP A 124 1.56 3.31 11.32
C ASP A 124 2.63 3.38 12.42
N ARG A 125 3.74 4.10 12.21
CA ARG A 125 4.91 4.25 13.12
C ARG A 125 5.66 2.95 13.45
N GLU A 126 5.06 1.80 13.20
CA GLU A 126 5.63 0.48 13.44
C GLU A 126 6.46 -0.04 12.24
N GLY A 127 6.39 0.66 11.10
CA GLY A 127 7.09 0.30 9.87
C GLY A 127 6.45 -0.91 9.18
N LYS A 128 5.18 -1.23 9.44
CA LYS A 128 4.43 -2.25 8.72
C LYS A 128 3.89 -1.70 7.40
N MET A 129 3.56 -0.41 7.37
CA MET A 129 3.19 0.30 6.15
C MET A 129 4.28 1.30 5.81
N LEU A 130 4.87 1.15 4.63
CA LEU A 130 5.88 2.06 4.10
C LEU A 130 5.32 2.76 2.86
N VAL A 131 5.44 4.07 2.85
CA VAL A 131 4.88 4.92 1.80
C VAL A 131 5.88 6.00 1.40
N PHE A 132 5.84 6.36 0.12
CA PHE A 132 6.30 7.67 -0.30
C PHE A 132 5.14 8.65 -0.19
N ALA A 133 5.39 9.81 0.41
CA ALA A 133 4.38 10.84 0.64
C ALA A 133 4.77 12.12 -0.07
N VAL A 134 3.86 12.69 -0.86
CA VAL A 134 4.00 14.03 -1.43
C VAL A 134 3.13 14.98 -0.63
N THR A 135 3.75 16.06 -0.13
CA THR A 135 3.06 17.16 0.54
C THR A 135 3.18 18.41 -0.31
N ARG A 136 2.05 19.09 -0.55
CA ARG A 136 2.02 20.37 -1.27
C ARG A 136 1.80 21.53 -0.33
N MET A 137 2.53 22.61 -0.59
CA MET A 137 2.51 23.82 0.21
C MET A 137 2.43 25.02 -0.72
N ARG A 138 1.71 26.05 -0.30
CA ARG A 138 1.84 27.36 -0.93
C ARG A 138 3.18 27.98 -0.56
N ARG A 139 3.74 28.75 -1.49
CA ARG A 139 4.98 29.51 -1.32
C ARG A 139 4.72 30.99 -1.59
N ARG A 140 5.36 31.84 -0.80
CA ARG A 140 5.33 33.30 -0.98
C ARG A 140 6.61 33.89 -0.43
N ASP A 141 7.29 34.72 -1.23
CA ASP A 141 8.51 35.43 -0.83
C ASP A 141 9.59 34.49 -0.24
N GLY A 142 9.74 33.30 -0.83
CA GLY A 142 10.69 32.28 -0.38
C GLY A 142 10.29 31.54 0.90
N ARG A 143 9.08 31.75 1.43
CA ARG A 143 8.56 31.11 2.65
C ARG A 143 7.40 30.17 2.33
N TYR A 144 7.19 29.17 3.19
CA TYR A 144 6.22 28.09 2.98
C TYR A 144 5.03 28.27 3.93
N ALA A 145 3.81 28.14 3.41
CA ALA A 145 2.62 28.02 4.25
C ALA A 145 2.49 26.59 4.80
N ALA A 146 1.94 26.47 6.00
CA ALA A 146 1.58 25.14 6.52
C ALA A 146 0.54 24.49 5.58
N PRO A 147 0.74 23.24 5.14
CA PRO A 147 -0.24 22.57 4.30
C PRO A 147 -1.55 22.41 5.06
N THR A 148 -2.67 22.72 4.41
CA THR A 148 -4.02 22.61 4.98
C THR A 148 -4.79 21.39 4.47
N GLU A 149 -4.27 20.72 3.44
CA GLU A 149 -4.95 19.63 2.74
C GLU A 149 -4.07 18.39 2.55
N ALA A 150 -4.74 17.33 2.07
CA ALA A 150 -4.32 15.94 2.10
C ALA A 150 -2.91 15.70 1.56
N ARG A 151 -2.25 14.71 2.17
CA ARG A 151 -1.04 14.11 1.62
C ARG A 151 -1.44 13.03 0.66
N LEU A 152 -0.75 12.98 -0.46
CA LEU A 152 -0.80 11.82 -1.30
C LEU A 152 0.24 10.81 -0.85
N PHE A 153 -0.14 9.54 -0.91
CA PHE A 153 0.72 8.43 -0.53
C PHE A 153 0.75 7.43 -1.66
N SER A 154 1.93 6.92 -1.99
CA SER A 154 2.06 5.69 -2.75
C SER A 154 2.67 4.62 -1.84
N CYS A 155 1.91 3.55 -1.63
CA CYS A 155 2.34 2.41 -0.85
C CYS A 155 3.38 1.61 -1.63
N VAL A 156 4.49 1.29 -0.98
CA VAL A 156 5.53 0.43 -1.58
C VAL A 156 5.02 -1.01 -1.74
N ASP A 157 4.18 -1.47 -0.82
CA ASP A 157 3.57 -2.79 -0.82
C ASP A 157 2.06 -2.66 -1.01
N THR A 158 1.55 -2.88 -2.22
CA THR A 158 0.10 -2.84 -2.51
C THR A 158 -0.57 -4.20 -2.50
N THR A 159 0.00 -5.18 -1.80
CA THR A 159 -0.88 -6.11 -1.06
C THR A 159 -1.55 -5.32 0.06
N MET A 160 -2.45 -4.40 -0.29
CA MET A 160 -3.31 -3.68 0.64
C MET A 160 -4.13 -4.75 1.35
N GLU A 161 -3.80 -4.97 2.62
CA GLU A 161 -4.56 -5.74 3.59
C GLU A 161 -5.38 -6.91 3.00
N LYS A 162 -4.64 -7.85 2.37
CA LYS A 162 -5.05 -9.22 2.02
C LYS A 162 -6.16 -9.43 0.97
N LYS A 163 -6.92 -8.41 0.53
CA LYS A 163 -8.02 -8.63 -0.44
C LYS A 163 -7.65 -8.33 -1.89
N TYR A 164 -6.84 -7.31 -2.18
CA TYR A 164 -6.58 -6.85 -3.53
C TYR A 164 -5.09 -6.97 -3.87
N ARG A 165 -4.79 -7.38 -5.11
CA ARG A 165 -3.42 -7.52 -5.63
C ARG A 165 -3.34 -6.94 -7.03
N TYR A 166 -2.26 -6.21 -7.27
CA TYR A 166 -1.80 -5.82 -8.60
C TYR A 166 -0.66 -6.76 -9.00
N PRO A 167 -0.88 -7.70 -9.94
CA PRO A 167 0.02 -8.82 -10.15
C PRO A 167 1.29 -8.46 -10.91
N THR A 168 1.30 -7.37 -11.68
CA THR A 168 2.43 -6.91 -12.49
C THR A 168 2.93 -5.52 -12.06
N PRO A 169 4.20 -5.17 -12.34
CA PRO A 169 4.71 -3.81 -12.14
C PRO A 169 3.89 -2.74 -12.88
N GLU A 170 3.39 -3.06 -14.07
CA GLU A 170 2.53 -2.20 -14.87
C GLU A 170 1.19 -1.94 -14.16
N ALA A 171 0.56 -2.97 -13.61
CA ALA A 171 -0.69 -2.83 -12.85
C ALA A 171 -0.49 -2.01 -11.57
N LYS A 172 0.66 -2.15 -10.91
CA LYS A 172 1.04 -1.29 -9.79
C LYS A 172 1.19 0.17 -10.23
N ALA A 173 1.88 0.42 -11.34
CA ALA A 173 2.05 1.77 -11.85
C ALA A 173 0.72 2.41 -12.27
N GLY A 174 -0.17 1.64 -12.92
CA GLY A 174 -1.54 2.10 -13.23
C GLY A 174 -2.33 2.47 -11.97
N TYR A 175 -2.20 1.69 -10.90
CA TYR A 175 -2.81 2.01 -9.60
C TYR A 175 -2.23 3.29 -8.97
N ASP A 176 -0.92 3.48 -9.04
CA ASP A 176 -0.28 4.70 -8.52
C ASP A 176 -0.72 5.97 -9.29
N ILE A 177 -0.95 5.84 -10.61
CA ILE A 177 -1.51 6.92 -11.43
C ILE A 177 -2.96 7.22 -11.02
N GLU A 178 -3.76 6.18 -10.78
CA GLU A 178 -5.14 6.30 -10.36
C GLU A 178 -5.26 7.06 -9.03
N GLU A 179 -4.48 6.69 -8.02
CA GLU A 179 -4.42 7.39 -6.73
C GLU A 179 -3.99 8.86 -6.87
N SER A 180 -3.23 9.19 -7.92
CA SER A 180 -2.77 10.55 -8.22
C SER A 180 -3.81 11.41 -8.94
N PHE A 181 -4.96 10.86 -9.37
CA PHE A 181 -5.97 11.64 -10.11
C PHE A 181 -6.65 12.72 -9.27
N PHE A 182 -6.85 12.49 -7.96
CA PHE A 182 -7.49 13.47 -7.06
C PHE A 182 -6.74 14.80 -6.94
N ASP A 183 -5.48 14.79 -7.32
CA ASP A 183 -4.52 15.83 -7.03
C ASP A 183 -4.06 16.59 -8.26
N ASN A 184 -4.29 16.01 -9.44
CA ASN A 184 -3.99 16.62 -10.73
C ASN A 184 -5.24 17.14 -11.43
N CYS A 185 -6.31 17.38 -10.68
CA CYS A 185 -7.53 17.99 -11.18
C CYS A 185 -8.08 19.03 -10.18
N PRO A 186 -8.41 20.27 -10.61
CA PRO A 186 -8.18 20.91 -11.92
C PRO A 186 -6.89 21.74 -12.01
N ASP A 187 -6.18 21.99 -10.91
CA ASP A 187 -4.96 22.81 -10.87
C ASP A 187 -3.74 21.88 -10.77
N PRO A 188 -2.91 21.75 -11.83
CA PRO A 188 -1.82 20.78 -11.83
C PRO A 188 -0.79 21.11 -10.76
N ALA A 189 -0.36 20.07 -10.06
CA ALA A 189 0.73 20.13 -9.10
C ALA A 189 2.00 20.76 -9.67
N CYS A 190 2.69 21.58 -8.87
CA CYS A 190 4.06 22.01 -9.16
C CYS A 190 5.04 20.83 -9.06
N GLY A 191 5.30 20.15 -10.17
CA GLY A 191 6.16 18.96 -10.22
C GLY A 191 5.62 17.81 -9.36
N LEU A 192 6.21 16.62 -9.48
CA LEU A 192 5.72 15.39 -8.86
C LEU A 192 4.22 15.19 -9.12
N GLN A 193 3.80 15.45 -10.35
CA GLN A 193 2.42 15.36 -10.80
C GLN A 193 1.94 13.91 -10.65
N TRP A 194 2.68 12.98 -11.24
CA TRP A 194 2.40 11.56 -11.17
C TRP A 194 3.55 10.89 -10.47
N PHE A 195 3.29 10.04 -9.49
CA PHE A 195 4.34 9.34 -8.80
C PHE A 195 3.86 8.01 -8.27
N GLY A 196 4.81 7.12 -8.03
CA GLY A 196 4.51 5.82 -7.46
C GLY A 196 5.72 5.21 -6.79
N ALA A 197 5.47 4.09 -6.12
CA ALA A 197 6.43 3.43 -5.26
C ALA A 197 6.69 1.99 -5.69
N SER A 198 7.94 1.56 -5.59
CA SER A 198 8.35 0.20 -5.94
C SER A 198 9.56 -0.27 -5.13
N LYS A 199 9.70 -1.60 -5.02
CA LYS A 199 10.94 -2.27 -4.60
C LYS A 199 11.84 -2.65 -5.78
N ASP A 200 11.31 -2.59 -7.00
CA ASP A 200 12.02 -2.97 -8.21
C ASP A 200 12.80 -1.76 -8.75
N PRO A 201 14.15 -1.81 -8.84
CA PRO A 201 14.95 -0.71 -9.39
C PRO A 201 14.64 -0.41 -10.86
N ARG A 202 14.06 -1.35 -11.61
CA ARG A 202 13.71 -1.17 -13.04
C ARG A 202 12.65 -0.11 -13.29
N VAL A 203 12.00 0.42 -12.25
CA VAL A 203 11.08 1.57 -12.40
C VAL A 203 11.72 2.79 -13.08
N GLY A 204 13.04 2.95 -13.01
CA GLY A 204 13.73 4.02 -13.74
C GLY A 204 13.78 3.84 -15.26
N GLU A 205 13.48 2.65 -15.74
CA GLU A 205 13.42 2.32 -17.16
C GLU A 205 11.99 2.05 -17.65
N MET A 206 11.01 2.07 -16.73
CA MET A 206 9.59 2.03 -17.06
C MET A 206 9.25 3.13 -18.06
N THR A 207 8.30 2.89 -18.96
CA THR A 207 7.71 3.96 -19.77
C THR A 207 6.22 4.08 -19.54
N ILE A 208 5.72 5.31 -19.58
CA ILE A 208 4.30 5.65 -19.64
C ILE A 208 4.16 6.65 -20.79
N LEU A 209 3.24 6.37 -21.73
CA LEU A 209 3.08 7.11 -22.98
C LEU A 209 4.42 7.21 -23.75
N GLY A 210 5.20 6.13 -23.74
CA GLY A 210 6.53 6.06 -24.36
C GLY A 210 7.61 6.92 -23.70
N LYS A 211 7.33 7.60 -22.59
CA LYS A 211 8.30 8.44 -21.85
C LYS A 211 8.76 7.73 -20.59
N ARG A 212 10.04 7.89 -20.23
CA ARG A 212 10.58 7.45 -18.93
C ARG A 212 10.23 8.47 -17.83
N PRO A 213 10.21 8.07 -16.55
CA PRO A 213 10.06 8.99 -15.43
C PRO A 213 11.07 10.14 -15.50
N ASP A 214 10.64 11.34 -15.15
CA ASP A 214 11.51 12.52 -15.04
C ASP A 214 12.57 12.33 -13.95
N GLY A 215 12.28 11.47 -12.97
CA GLY A 215 13.31 10.92 -12.11
C GLY A 215 12.86 9.76 -11.23
N VAL A 216 13.86 9.17 -10.58
CA VAL A 216 13.68 8.16 -9.55
C VAL A 216 14.47 8.56 -8.32
N VAL A 217 13.78 8.62 -7.18
CA VAL A 217 14.36 8.85 -5.86
C VAL A 217 14.43 7.52 -5.15
N SER A 218 15.58 7.18 -4.56
CA SER A 218 15.73 5.96 -3.76
C SER A 218 15.95 6.26 -2.29
N TYR A 219 15.45 5.39 -1.42
CA TYR A 219 15.66 5.47 0.01
C TYR A 219 15.83 4.08 0.62
N THR A 220 16.86 3.90 1.44
CA THR A 220 17.16 2.61 2.08
C THR A 220 16.65 2.60 3.52
N TYR A 221 15.68 1.74 3.82
CA TYR A 221 15.14 1.54 5.15
C TYR A 221 15.27 0.07 5.57
N LYS A 222 15.86 -0.17 6.76
CA LYS A 222 16.12 -1.52 7.29
C LYS A 222 16.80 -2.47 6.26
N LYS A 223 17.80 -1.95 5.54
CA LYS A 223 18.59 -2.65 4.49
C LYS A 223 17.83 -2.99 3.20
N VAL A 224 16.60 -2.54 3.05
CA VAL A 224 15.83 -2.65 1.80
C VAL A 224 15.79 -1.29 1.15
N THR A 225 16.12 -1.22 -0.14
CA THR A 225 16.02 0.00 -0.94
C THR A 225 14.66 0.07 -1.61
N TYR A 226 14.02 1.23 -1.48
CA TYR A 226 12.74 1.56 -2.05
C TYR A 226 12.92 2.69 -3.07
N TYR A 227 12.09 2.69 -4.11
CA TYR A 227 12.19 3.62 -5.22
C TYR A 227 10.86 4.36 -5.39
N CYS A 228 10.92 5.68 -5.48
CA CYS A 228 9.82 6.53 -5.91
C CYS A 228 10.13 7.02 -7.31
N TRP A 229 9.31 6.65 -8.29
CA TRP A 229 9.36 7.23 -9.62
C TRP A 229 8.40 8.42 -9.69
N TYR A 230 8.67 9.39 -10.56
CA TYR A 230 7.77 10.53 -10.76
C TYR A 230 7.85 11.10 -12.18
N TYR A 231 6.77 11.77 -12.57
CA TYR A 231 6.68 12.67 -13.71
C TYR A 231 6.23 14.05 -13.22
N ASP A 232 6.90 15.09 -13.70
CA ASP A 232 6.63 16.48 -13.37
C ASP A 232 5.51 17.07 -14.26
N ASP A 233 5.40 16.62 -15.52
CA ASP A 233 4.41 17.13 -16.50
C ASP A 233 4.06 16.08 -17.58
N LEU A 234 3.36 15.02 -17.17
CA LEU A 234 2.86 13.99 -18.10
C LEU A 234 1.36 14.18 -18.32
N ASP A 235 0.93 14.29 -19.58
CA ASP A 235 -0.48 14.53 -19.91
C ASP A 235 -1.32 13.23 -19.87
N VAL A 236 -1.40 12.62 -18.69
CA VAL A 236 -2.19 11.41 -18.45
C VAL A 236 -3.68 11.69 -18.71
N ILE A 237 -4.21 12.79 -18.17
CA ILE A 237 -5.64 13.13 -18.31
C ILE A 237 -6.00 13.40 -19.77
N GLY A 238 -5.15 14.13 -20.51
CA GLY A 238 -5.36 14.37 -21.93
C GLY A 238 -5.27 13.09 -22.75
N ALA A 239 -4.32 12.20 -22.45
CA ALA A 239 -4.21 10.90 -23.11
C ALA A 239 -5.47 10.04 -22.92
N LEU A 240 -5.99 9.94 -21.70
CA LEU A 240 -7.22 9.19 -21.42
C LEU A 240 -8.46 9.83 -22.07
N LYS A 241 -8.57 11.16 -22.05
CA LYS A 241 -9.67 11.89 -22.71
C LYS A 241 -9.63 11.85 -24.23
N ALA A 242 -8.48 11.55 -24.84
CA ALA A 242 -8.37 11.42 -26.28
C ALA A 242 -9.19 10.22 -26.81
N ARG A 243 -9.50 9.25 -25.94
CA ARG A 243 -10.46 8.20 -26.22
C ARG A 243 -11.89 8.70 -26.03
N SER A 244 -12.71 8.53 -27.05
CA SER A 244 -14.12 8.94 -27.02
C SER A 244 -14.99 8.12 -26.07
N ASP A 245 -14.50 6.96 -25.62
CA ASP A 245 -15.21 5.98 -24.80
C ASP A 245 -14.63 5.82 -23.38
N PHE A 246 -13.57 6.55 -23.01
CA PHE A 246 -13.03 6.48 -21.66
C PHE A 246 -13.95 7.21 -20.67
N ASP A 247 -14.44 6.48 -19.67
CA ASP A 247 -15.36 7.01 -18.65
C ASP A 247 -14.66 7.07 -17.29
N PHE A 248 -14.35 8.29 -16.83
CA PHE A 248 -13.84 8.49 -15.46
C PHE A 248 -14.86 8.10 -14.38
N GLY A 249 -16.14 8.00 -14.74
CA GLY A 249 -17.22 7.45 -13.92
C GLY A 249 -17.17 5.93 -13.75
N GLY A 250 -16.39 5.21 -14.57
CA GLY A 250 -16.28 3.76 -14.53
C GLY A 250 -15.15 3.24 -15.42
N PHE A 251 -13.98 2.95 -14.84
CA PHE A 251 -12.81 2.40 -15.53
C PHE A 251 -12.09 1.36 -14.67
N THR A 252 -11.12 0.66 -15.25
CA THR A 252 -10.29 -0.37 -14.59
C THR A 252 -8.82 0.01 -14.66
N ILE A 253 -7.98 -0.61 -13.81
CA ILE A 253 -6.52 -0.41 -13.88
C ILE A 253 -6.01 -0.98 -15.21
N ARG A 254 -6.63 -2.04 -15.73
CA ARG A 254 -6.30 -2.57 -17.06
C ARG A 254 -6.42 -1.50 -18.14
N GLU A 255 -7.53 -0.77 -18.16
CA GLU A 255 -7.75 0.31 -19.13
C GLU A 255 -6.70 1.42 -18.99
N ILE A 256 -6.34 1.82 -17.75
CA ILE A 256 -5.23 2.77 -17.53
C ILE A 256 -3.92 2.23 -18.09
N MET A 257 -3.57 0.97 -17.82
CA MET A 257 -2.33 0.36 -18.31
C MET A 257 -2.26 0.33 -19.83
N ASP A 258 -3.35 -0.12 -20.46
CA ASP A 258 -3.43 -0.28 -21.90
C ASP A 258 -3.44 1.09 -22.60
N ASP A 259 -4.17 2.07 -22.07
CA ASP A 259 -4.30 3.40 -22.68
C ASP A 259 -3.08 4.29 -22.50
N LEU A 260 -2.38 4.12 -21.37
CA LEU A 260 -1.14 4.83 -21.13
C LEU A 260 0.09 4.09 -21.63
N ASP A 261 -0.07 2.91 -22.27
CA ASP A 261 1.01 2.06 -22.77
C ASP A 261 2.13 1.92 -21.72
N ILE A 262 1.74 1.47 -20.51
CA ILE A 262 2.68 1.30 -19.40
C ILE A 262 3.54 0.07 -19.66
N THR A 263 4.85 0.24 -19.76
CA THR A 263 5.78 -0.87 -20.01
C THR A 263 6.95 -0.88 -19.04
N PHE A 264 7.47 -2.08 -18.74
CA PHE A 264 8.71 -2.30 -18.00
C PHE A 264 9.74 -3.10 -18.81
N PRO A 265 11.05 -2.93 -18.54
CA PRO A 265 12.09 -3.76 -19.15
C PRO A 265 11.90 -5.23 -18.82
N GLY A 266 11.79 -6.06 -19.85
CA GLY A 266 11.56 -7.50 -19.73
C GLY A 266 10.13 -7.89 -19.36
N GLY A 267 9.16 -6.96 -19.47
CA GLY A 267 7.73 -7.27 -19.43
C GLY A 267 7.21 -7.78 -20.77
N ASP A 268 6.02 -8.40 -20.75
CA ASP A 268 5.38 -9.03 -21.92
C ASP A 268 5.12 -8.03 -23.07
N GLY A 269 5.11 -6.72 -22.80
CA GLY A 269 4.93 -5.65 -23.77
C GLY A 269 6.06 -5.49 -24.80
N ALA A 270 7.27 -5.99 -24.54
CA ALA A 270 8.38 -5.93 -25.48
C ALA A 270 8.18 -6.80 -26.74
N SER A 271 7.13 -7.63 -26.77
CA SER A 271 6.82 -8.54 -27.89
C SER A 271 5.77 -8.02 -28.88
N ARG A 272 5.19 -6.82 -28.65
CA ARG A 272 4.15 -6.26 -29.55
C ARG A 272 4.67 -5.36 -30.66
N GLY A 273 5.97 -5.06 -30.71
CA GLY A 273 6.56 -4.19 -31.70
C GLY A 273 7.48 -4.92 -32.68
N GLU A 274 6.94 -5.80 -33.52
CA GLU A 274 7.50 -6.15 -34.84
C GLU A 274 6.59 -7.19 -35.52
N GLY A 275 5.58 -6.72 -36.24
CA GLY A 275 4.66 -7.60 -36.96
C GLY A 275 3.60 -6.84 -37.74
N GLY A 276 4.01 -6.16 -38.82
CA GLY A 276 3.06 -5.44 -39.68
C GLY A 276 3.71 -4.89 -40.94
N SER A 277 3.91 -5.78 -41.91
CA SER A 277 4.41 -5.50 -43.26
C SER A 277 3.59 -4.45 -44.02
N SER A 278 4.28 -3.55 -44.73
CA SER A 278 4.25 -3.40 -46.20
C SER A 278 5.45 -2.58 -46.66
#